data_AF-A0A2M7JMJ6-F1
#
_entry.id   AF-A0A2M7JMJ6-F1
#
_cell.length_a   1.000
_cell.length_b   1.000
_cell.length_c   1.000
_cell.angle_alpha   90.00
_cell.angle_beta   90.00
_cell.angle_gamma   90.00
#
_symmetry.space_group_name_H-M   'P 1'
#
loop_
_entity.id
_entity.type
_entity.pdbx_description
1 polymer ?
#
loop_
_entity_poly.entity_id
_entity_poly.type
_entity_poly.pdbx_seq_one_letter_code
_entity_poly.pdbx_strand_id
1 'polypeptide(L)'
;MANRDLDQQRAAFAWECAEEGKESKAYANLTKSAPALIMNNGLMQTLAFYKQKGKAEHSFILDHICRWLAKQGFAEMGQADFQRVMKKLHSGDSLTYRRATEEALAFLKWLRQFASALADK
;
A
#
# COMPACT_ATOMS: atom_id res chain seq x y z
N MET A 1 14.79 16.85 -15.32
CA MET A 1 14.44 16.14 -14.07
C MET A 1 14.91 14.71 -14.22
N ALA A 2 15.69 14.17 -13.28
CA ALA A 2 16.16 12.79 -13.38
C ALA A 2 14.95 11.85 -13.44
N ASN A 3 14.82 11.07 -14.52
CA ASN A 3 13.78 10.06 -14.66
C ASN A 3 14.11 8.94 -13.69
N ARG A 4 13.56 9.00 -12.46
CA ARG A 4 13.73 7.93 -11.49
C ARG A 4 13.00 6.70 -12.02
N ASP A 5 13.73 5.58 -12.10
CA ASP A 5 13.15 4.28 -12.42
C ASP A 5 12.00 3.97 -11.43
N LEU A 6 10.98 3.24 -11.87
CA LEU A 6 9.78 2.99 -11.09
C LEU A 6 10.11 2.28 -9.76
N ASP A 7 11.14 1.42 -9.75
CA ASP A 7 11.63 0.81 -8.52
C ASP A 7 12.26 1.81 -7.56
N GLN A 8 12.95 2.84 -8.05
CA GLN A 8 13.44 3.94 -7.19
C GLN A 8 12.29 4.75 -6.59
N GLN A 9 11.19 4.93 -7.35
CA GLN A 9 9.99 5.60 -6.83
C GLN A 9 9.31 4.77 -5.74
N ARG A 10 9.18 3.46 -5.96
CA ARG A 10 8.65 2.52 -4.95
C ARG A 10 9.49 2.53 -3.68
N ALA A 11 10.81 2.42 -3.82
CA ALA A 11 11.73 2.40 -2.69
C ALA A 11 11.67 3.72 -1.91
N ALA A 12 11.68 4.87 -2.60
CA ALA A 12 11.57 6.18 -1.95
C ALA A 12 10.25 6.34 -1.17
N PHE A 13 9.12 5.99 -1.78
CA PHE A 13 7.83 6.10 -1.11
C PHE A 13 7.69 5.09 0.04
N ALA A 14 8.21 3.87 -0.13
CA ALA A 14 8.24 2.87 0.92
C ALA A 14 9.10 3.31 2.12
N TRP A 15 10.19 4.02 1.89
CA TRP A 15 11.01 4.59 2.96
C TRP A 15 10.25 5.65 3.76
N GLU A 16 9.61 6.61 3.07
CA GLU A 16 8.74 7.62 3.71
C GLU A 16 7.67 6.96 4.60
N CYS A 17 6.94 5.99 4.04
CA CYS A 17 5.92 5.23 4.76
C CYS A 17 6.47 4.43 5.95
N ALA A 18 7.68 3.89 5.84
CA ALA A 18 8.30 3.12 6.92
C ALA A 18 8.73 4.05 8.08
N GLU A 19 9.26 5.24 7.78
CA GLU A 19 9.55 6.29 8.78
C GLU A 19 8.27 6.77 9.48
N GLU A 20 7.18 7.00 8.74
CA GLU A 20 5.87 7.38 9.29
C GLU A 20 5.35 6.33 10.31
N GLY A 21 5.63 5.05 10.09
CA GLY A 21 5.11 3.93 10.88
C GLY A 21 6.09 3.29 11.88
N LYS A 22 7.33 3.78 12.00
CA LYS A 22 8.44 3.09 12.69
C LYS A 22 8.19 2.82 14.18
N GLU A 23 7.46 3.70 14.85
CA GLU A 23 7.10 3.60 16.28
C GLU A 23 6.09 2.47 16.56
N SER A 24 5.49 1.89 15.51
CA SER A 24 4.47 0.84 15.62
C SER A 24 5.01 -0.51 15.14
N LYS A 25 5.43 -1.35 16.09
CA LYS A 25 5.78 -2.76 15.83
C LYS A 25 4.62 -3.54 15.19
N ALA A 26 3.38 -3.20 15.56
CA ALA A 26 2.18 -3.80 14.97
C ALA A 26 2.05 -3.43 13.49
N TYR A 27 2.30 -2.17 13.12
CA TYR A 27 2.36 -1.74 11.72
C TYR A 27 3.42 -2.51 10.94
N ALA A 28 4.65 -2.62 11.47
CA ALA A 28 5.70 -3.39 10.82
C ALA A 28 5.31 -4.85 10.59
N ASN A 29 4.62 -5.48 11.54
CA ASN A 29 4.09 -6.85 11.37
C ASN A 29 3.00 -6.94 10.30
N LEU A 30 2.11 -5.94 10.20
CA LEU A 30 1.10 -5.88 9.14
C LEU A 30 1.73 -5.76 7.75
N THR A 31 2.79 -4.95 7.59
CA THR A 31 3.47 -4.83 6.28
C THR A 31 4.06 -6.17 5.80
N LYS A 32 4.48 -7.04 6.74
CA LYS A 32 4.99 -8.38 6.42
C LYS A 32 3.90 -9.33 5.93
N SER A 33 2.70 -9.26 6.51
CA SER A 33 1.58 -10.14 6.17
C SER A 33 0.75 -9.64 4.98
N ALA A 34 0.77 -8.34 4.69
CA ALA A 34 -0.04 -7.72 3.63
C ALA A 34 0.12 -8.38 2.24
N PRO A 35 1.32 -8.72 1.74
CA PRO A 35 1.46 -9.38 0.45
C PRO A 35 0.71 -10.70 0.38
N ALA A 36 0.79 -11.52 1.43
CA ALA A 36 0.12 -12.81 1.49
C ALA A 36 -1.40 -12.65 1.56
N LEU A 37 -1.91 -11.67 2.31
CA LEU A 37 -3.34 -11.35 2.34
C LEU A 37 -3.87 -10.96 0.96
N ILE A 38 -3.13 -10.14 0.21
CA ILE A 38 -3.50 -9.75 -1.15
C ILE A 38 -3.47 -10.95 -2.10
N MET A 39 -2.45 -11.80 -2.02
CA MET A 39 -2.36 -12.98 -2.91
C MET A 39 -3.48 -13.99 -2.66
N ASN A 40 -3.89 -14.17 -1.40
CA ASN A 40 -4.89 -15.18 -1.03
C ASN A 40 -6.32 -14.68 -1.16
N ASN A 41 -6.58 -13.40 -0.85
CA ASN A 41 -7.93 -12.85 -0.76
C ASN A 41 -8.21 -11.76 -1.81
N GLY A 42 -7.18 -11.26 -2.48
CA GLY A 42 -7.27 -10.14 -3.41
C GLY A 42 -7.08 -8.76 -2.76
N LEU A 43 -6.74 -7.79 -3.61
CA LEU A 43 -6.44 -6.42 -3.20
C LEU A 43 -7.64 -5.75 -2.50
N MET A 44 -8.80 -5.69 -3.14
CA MET A 44 -9.97 -4.99 -2.59
C MET A 44 -10.46 -5.59 -1.27
N GLN A 45 -10.43 -6.91 -1.11
CA GLN A 45 -10.81 -7.56 0.15
C GLN A 45 -9.82 -7.21 1.27
N THR A 46 -8.52 -7.15 0.94
CA THR A 46 -7.49 -6.76 1.91
C THR A 46 -7.64 -5.30 2.35
N LEU A 47 -7.92 -4.37 1.41
CA LEU A 47 -8.18 -2.97 1.75
C LEU A 47 -9.42 -2.83 2.65
N ALA A 48 -10.50 -3.54 2.32
CA ALA A 48 -11.72 -3.56 3.13
C ALA A 48 -11.47 -4.13 4.54
N PHE A 49 -10.66 -5.19 4.66
CA PHE A 49 -10.26 -5.77 5.94
C PHE A 49 -9.53 -4.75 6.83
N TYR A 50 -8.54 -4.04 6.30
CA TYR A 50 -7.84 -3.00 7.07
C TYR A 50 -8.77 -1.85 7.49
N LYS A 51 -9.67 -1.43 6.58
CA LYS A 51 -10.68 -0.42 6.90
C LYS A 51 -11.60 -0.85 8.03
N GLN A 52 -12.05 -2.10 8.02
CA GLN A 52 -12.93 -2.67 9.05
C GLN A 52 -12.24 -2.76 10.42
N LYS A 53 -10.95 -3.10 10.45
CA LYS A 53 -10.20 -3.24 11.72
C LYS A 53 -10.05 -1.93 12.48
N GLY A 54 -9.92 -0.80 11.77
CA GLY A 54 -10.06 0.55 12.34
C GLY A 54 -9.02 0.99 13.37
N LYS A 55 -8.05 0.14 13.75
CA LYS A 55 -6.94 0.53 14.61
C LYS A 55 -5.93 1.40 13.87
N ALA A 56 -5.10 2.13 14.60
CA ALA A 56 -4.13 3.07 14.03
C ALA A 56 -3.19 2.40 13.01
N GLU A 57 -2.60 1.25 13.37
CA GLU A 57 -1.67 0.51 12.50
C GLU A 57 -2.34 -0.04 11.23
N HIS A 58 -3.62 -0.41 11.32
CA HIS A 58 -4.40 -0.88 10.16
C HIS A 58 -4.76 0.29 9.25
N SER A 59 -5.05 1.45 9.84
CA SER A 59 -5.34 2.69 9.11
C SER A 59 -4.10 3.21 8.38
N PHE A 60 -2.92 3.12 8.99
CA PHE A 60 -1.66 3.49 8.33
C PHE A 60 -1.34 2.61 7.13
N ILE A 61 -1.38 1.29 7.27
CA ILE A 61 -1.07 0.43 6.11
C ILE A 61 -2.11 0.60 4.99
N LEU A 62 -3.38 0.78 5.34
CA LEU A 62 -4.43 1.12 4.39
C LEU A 62 -4.11 2.43 3.64
N ASP A 63 -3.83 3.50 4.39
CA ASP A 63 -3.49 4.81 3.83
C ASP A 63 -2.28 4.74 2.89
N HIS A 64 -1.21 4.06 3.30
CA HIS A 64 0.02 3.96 2.52
C HIS A 64 -0.21 3.21 1.20
N ILE A 65 -0.98 2.11 1.21
CA ILE A 65 -1.34 1.40 -0.02
C ILE A 65 -2.21 2.28 -0.92
N CYS A 66 -3.21 2.96 -0.36
CA CYS A 66 -4.09 3.84 -1.14
C CYS A 66 -3.35 5.04 -1.74
N ARG A 67 -2.45 5.69 -0.98
CA ARG A 67 -1.56 6.76 -1.47
C ARG A 67 -0.65 6.27 -2.59
N TRP A 68 -0.06 5.08 -2.46
CA TRP A 68 0.76 4.52 -3.54
C TRP A 68 -0.06 4.28 -4.81
N LEU A 69 -1.19 3.60 -4.68
CA LEU A 69 -2.07 3.30 -5.80
C LEU A 69 -2.58 4.59 -6.49
N ALA A 70 -2.93 5.61 -5.72
CA ALA A 70 -3.31 6.91 -6.26
C ALA A 70 -2.15 7.57 -7.04
N LYS A 71 -0.92 7.54 -6.51
CA LYS A 71 0.28 8.03 -7.23
C LYS A 71 0.51 7.29 -8.56
N GLN A 72 0.12 6.03 -8.65
CA GLN A 72 0.24 5.20 -9.86
C GLN A 72 -0.98 5.30 -10.79
N GLY A 73 -1.91 6.24 -10.56
CA GLY A 73 -3.06 6.50 -11.42
C GLY A 73 -4.28 5.62 -11.16
N PHE A 74 -4.29 4.87 -10.04
CA PHE A 74 -5.45 4.09 -9.59
C PHE A 74 -6.38 4.90 -8.68
N ALA A 75 -6.26 6.23 -8.68
CA ALA A 75 -7.24 7.19 -8.19
C ALA A 75 -7.03 8.54 -8.91
N GLU A 76 -7.95 9.49 -8.73
CA GLU A 76 -7.74 10.87 -9.21
C GLU A 76 -6.62 11.57 -8.41
N MET A 77 -5.98 12.58 -9.01
CA MET A 77 -4.94 13.35 -8.31
C MET A 77 -5.50 14.07 -7.09
N GLY A 78 -4.79 14.01 -5.97
CA GLY A 78 -5.24 14.58 -4.69
C GLY A 78 -6.33 13.75 -3.99
N GLN A 79 -6.62 12.55 -4.49
CA GLN A 79 -7.73 11.72 -4.03
C GLN A 79 -7.27 10.31 -3.61
N ALA A 80 -6.43 10.24 -2.58
CA ALA A 80 -5.81 9.00 -2.10
C ALA A 80 -6.63 8.21 -1.05
N ASP A 81 -7.88 8.56 -0.80
CA ASP A 81 -8.68 7.88 0.22
C ASP A 81 -9.24 6.52 -0.25
N PHE A 82 -9.57 5.69 0.73
CA PHE A 82 -10.08 4.33 0.52
C PHE A 82 -11.26 4.27 -0.46
N GLN A 83 -12.26 5.14 -0.32
CA GLN A 83 -13.50 5.07 -1.10
C GLN A 83 -13.22 5.29 -2.58
N ARG A 84 -12.32 6.20 -2.90
CA ARG A 84 -12.00 6.55 -4.28
C ARG A 84 -11.11 5.52 -4.96
N VAL A 85 -10.12 4.98 -4.25
CA VAL A 85 -9.34 3.83 -4.72
C VAL A 85 -10.27 2.64 -4.96
N MET A 86 -11.16 2.32 -4.02
CA MET A 86 -12.13 1.23 -4.17
C MET A 86 -13.05 1.44 -5.37
N LYS A 87 -13.55 2.66 -5.60
CA LYS A 87 -14.37 2.98 -6.77
C LYS A 87 -13.62 2.74 -8.07
N LYS A 88 -12.37 3.20 -8.18
CA LYS A 88 -11.53 3.01 -9.37
C LYS A 88 -11.22 1.54 -9.64
N LEU A 89 -10.91 0.77 -8.59
CA LEU A 89 -10.67 -0.67 -8.69
C LEU A 89 -11.93 -1.43 -9.09
N HIS A 90 -13.08 -1.05 -8.53
CA HIS A 90 -14.37 -1.69 -8.82
C HIS A 90 -14.89 -1.40 -10.23
N SER A 91 -14.73 -0.17 -10.71
CA SER A 91 -15.20 0.23 -12.05
C SER A 91 -14.17 -0.04 -13.15
N GLY A 92 -12.97 -0.49 -12.80
CA GLY A 92 -11.91 -0.85 -13.76
C GLY A 92 -12.15 -2.22 -14.38
N ASP A 93 -11.51 -2.46 -15.52
CA ASP A 93 -11.49 -3.79 -16.14
C ASP A 93 -10.52 -4.74 -15.40
N SER A 94 -10.55 -6.03 -15.77
CA SER A 94 -9.71 -7.05 -15.14
C SER A 94 -8.21 -6.76 -15.31
N LEU A 95 -7.81 -6.10 -16.40
CA LEU A 95 -6.42 -5.70 -16.63
C LEU A 95 -6.00 -4.59 -15.65
N THR A 96 -6.83 -3.57 -15.47
CA THR A 96 -6.60 -2.49 -14.51
C THR A 96 -6.51 -3.04 -13.09
N TYR A 97 -7.42 -3.93 -12.71
CA TYR A 97 -7.41 -4.56 -11.39
C TYR A 97 -6.14 -5.40 -11.17
N ARG A 98 -5.72 -6.19 -12.17
CA ARG A 98 -4.47 -6.96 -12.11
C ARG A 98 -3.25 -6.05 -11.95
N ARG A 99 -3.15 -4.98 -12.75
CA ARG A 99 -2.05 -4.00 -12.67
C ARG A 99 -1.99 -3.33 -11.31
N ALA A 100 -3.13 -2.94 -10.73
CA ALA A 100 -3.18 -2.38 -9.38
C ALA A 100 -2.71 -3.39 -8.32
N THR A 101 -3.10 -4.66 -8.47
CA THR A 101 -2.69 -5.74 -7.57
C THR A 101 -1.18 -5.98 -7.65
N GLU A 102 -0.62 -6.07 -8.85
CA GLU A 102 0.82 -6.21 -9.09
C GLU A 102 1.61 -5.01 -8.52
N GLU A 103 1.09 -3.80 -8.73
CA GLU A 103 1.72 -2.58 -8.25
C GLU A 103 1.71 -2.47 -6.72
N ALA A 104 0.60 -2.82 -6.06
CA ALA A 104 0.53 -2.89 -4.61
C ALA A 104 1.54 -3.92 -4.06
N LEU A 105 1.63 -5.11 -4.68
CA LEU A 105 2.59 -6.13 -4.28
C LEU A 105 4.04 -5.69 -4.49
N ALA A 106 4.35 -5.02 -5.60
CA ALA A 106 5.69 -4.49 -5.89
C ALA A 106 6.12 -3.43 -4.86
N PHE A 107 5.22 -2.53 -4.48
CA PHE A 107 5.46 -1.57 -3.40
C PHE A 107 5.66 -2.26 -2.03
N LEU A 108 4.77 -3.18 -1.68
CA LEU A 108 4.84 -3.87 -0.38
C LEU A 108 6.12 -4.71 -0.21
N LYS A 109 6.75 -5.16 -1.31
CA LYS A 109 8.07 -5.81 -1.25
C LYS A 109 9.13 -4.90 -0.62
N TRP A 110 9.13 -3.62 -0.95
CA TRP A 110 10.03 -2.62 -0.37
C TRP A 110 9.60 -2.24 1.06
N LEU A 111 8.32 -1.90 1.23
CA LEU A 111 7.80 -1.41 2.50
C LEU A 111 8.03 -2.41 3.64
N ARG A 112 7.78 -3.70 3.41
CA ARG A 112 7.96 -4.73 4.46
C ARG A 112 9.42 -4.85 4.93
N GLN A 113 10.39 -4.58 4.06
CA GLN A 113 11.81 -4.66 4.41
C GLN A 113 12.21 -3.43 5.22
N PHE A 114 11.85 -2.23 4.75
CA PHE A 114 12.17 -0.99 5.46
C PHE A 114 11.45 -0.87 6.79
N ALA A 115 10.14 -1.16 6.84
CA ALA A 115 9.40 -1.17 8.10
C ALA A 115 9.97 -2.18 9.09
N SER A 116 10.46 -3.34 8.63
CA SER A 116 11.12 -4.30 9.52
C SER A 116 12.50 -3.84 9.99
N ALA A 117 13.21 -3.03 9.21
CA ALA A 117 14.54 -2.52 9.58
C ALA A 117 14.47 -1.32 10.53
N LEU A 118 13.43 -0.50 10.39
CA LEU A 118 13.21 0.72 11.18
C LEU A 118 12.35 0.50 12.42
N ALA A 119 11.60 -0.60 12.51
CA ALA A 119 10.82 -0.89 13.71
C ALA A 119 11.72 -1.06 14.93
N ASP A 120 11.56 -0.17 15.90
CA ASP A 120 12.25 -0.26 17.17
C ASP A 120 11.89 -1.58 17.89
N LYS A 121 12.88 -2.15 18.58
CA LYS A 121 12.77 -3.47 19.20
C LYS A 121 11.79 -3.51 20.36
#